data_AF-A0A7S3IHF1-F1
#
_entry.id   AF-A0A7S3IHF1-F1
#
_cell.length_a   1.000
_cell.length_b   1.000
_cell.length_c   1.000
_cell.angle_alpha   90.00
_cell.angle_beta   90.00
_cell.angle_gamma   90.00
#
_symmetry.space_group_name_H-M   'P 1'
#
loop_
_entity.id
_entity.type
_entity.pdbx_description
1 polymer ?
#
loop_
_entity_poly.entity_id
_entity_poly.type
_entity_poly.pdbx_seq_one_letter_code
_entity_poly.pdbx_strand_id
1 'polypeptide(L)'
;MTDDKNIMIQALKDVIAKLAERALKGQISSLISIPTPAYIHVELSHLNMQQNDCTFAPFLTKAAQEPKPLERIKHIVAFVIAGIFPNPTITQCRVPLNPILGETLQREMSTGEKIYCEQ
;
A
#
# COMPACT_ATOMS: atom_id res chain seq x y z
N MET A 1 0.55 9.70 10.74
CA MET A 1 0.92 8.29 11.02
C MET A 1 1.12 8.18 12.51
N THR A 2 0.21 7.50 13.22
CA THR A 2 0.30 7.29 14.67
C THR A 2 0.45 5.80 14.96
N ASP A 3 1.40 5.45 15.85
CA ASP A 3 1.54 4.08 16.39
C ASP A 3 0.85 4.00 17.76
N ASP A 4 -0.46 4.22 17.77
CA ASP A 4 -1.26 4.41 19.00
C ASP A 4 -1.24 3.19 19.95
N LYS A 5 -0.69 2.06 19.49
CA LYS A 5 -0.62 0.80 20.25
C LYS A 5 0.80 0.22 20.35
N ASN A 6 1.83 0.98 19.96
CA ASN A 6 3.23 0.50 19.91
C ASN A 6 3.38 -0.81 19.09
N ILE A 7 2.56 -0.97 18.05
CA ILE A 7 2.48 -2.17 17.21
C ILE A 7 3.82 -2.43 16.53
N MET A 8 4.50 -1.38 16.08
CA MET A 8 5.78 -1.53 15.39
C MET A 8 6.88 -2.00 16.32
N ILE A 9 6.88 -1.51 17.56
CA ILE A 9 7.84 -1.94 18.59
C ILE A 9 7.59 -3.40 18.96
N GLN A 10 6.32 -3.83 19.07
CA GLN A 10 5.98 -5.23 19.32
C GLN A 10 6.41 -6.13 18.15
N ALA A 11 6.11 -5.72 16.92
CA ALA A 11 6.50 -6.45 15.72
C ALA A 11 8.01 -6.67 15.62
N LEU A 12 8.79 -5.61 15.89
CA LEU A 12 10.25 -5.69 15.90
C LEU A 12 10.76 -6.68 16.96
N LYS A 13 10.20 -6.62 18.19
CA LYS A 13 10.55 -7.56 19.27
C LYS A 13 10.27 -9.01 18.87
N ASP A 14 9.13 -9.28 18.25
CA ASP A 14 8.74 -10.61 17.80
C ASP A 14 9.66 -11.13 16.67
N VAL A 15 10.02 -10.27 15.72
CA VAL A 15 10.95 -10.62 14.63
C VAL A 15 12.34 -10.93 15.19
N ILE A 16 12.86 -10.10 16.11
CA ILE A 16 14.15 -10.33 16.77
C ILE A 16 14.13 -11.65 17.56
N ALA A 17 13.07 -11.91 18.31
CA ALA A 17 12.93 -13.16 19.07
C ALA A 17 12.94 -14.40 18.16
N LYS A 18 12.19 -14.36 17.05
CA LYS A 18 12.17 -15.43 16.04
C LYS A 18 13.51 -15.63 15.35
N LEU A 19 14.23 -14.54 15.03
CA LEU A 19 15.57 -14.60 14.46
C LEU A 19 16.56 -15.26 15.44
N ALA A 20 16.53 -14.87 16.72
CA ALA A 20 17.37 -15.45 17.75
C ALA A 20 17.11 -16.96 17.93
N GLU A 21 15.83 -17.36 17.95
CA GLU A 21 15.46 -18.78 18.03
C GLU A 21 15.97 -19.59 16.83
N ARG A 22 15.83 -19.06 15.60
CA ARG A 22 16.32 -19.72 14.38
C ARG A 22 17.84 -19.78 14.31
N ALA A 23 18.53 -18.74 14.77
CA ALA A 23 19.98 -18.71 14.86
C ALA A 23 20.50 -19.78 15.83
N LEU A 24 19.89 -19.91 17.02
CA LEU A 24 20.20 -20.98 17.98
C LEU A 24 19.96 -22.38 17.40
N LYS A 25 19.00 -22.53 16.48
CA LYS A 25 18.69 -23.77 15.76
C LYS A 25 19.57 -24.03 14.54
N GLY A 26 20.55 -23.16 14.24
CA GLY A 26 21.44 -23.29 13.08
C GLY A 26 20.75 -23.04 11.72
N GLN A 27 19.53 -22.49 11.70
CA GLN A 27 18.72 -22.26 10.50
C GLN A 27 18.95 -20.87 9.90
N ILE A 28 20.21 -20.51 9.69
CA ILE A 28 20.62 -19.15 9.29
C ILE A 28 20.40 -18.86 7.80
N SER A 29 20.12 -19.88 6.99
CA SER A 29 19.94 -19.75 5.52
C SER A 29 18.57 -19.20 5.09
N SER A 30 17.63 -18.99 6.02
CA SER A 30 16.27 -18.48 5.76
C SER A 30 16.00 -17.22 6.60
N LEU A 31 16.76 -16.14 6.32
CA LEU A 31 16.48 -14.81 6.89
C LEU A 31 15.37 -14.05 6.12
N ILE A 32 15.06 -14.46 4.89
CA ILE A 32 14.17 -13.71 3.96
C ILE A 32 12.68 -14.06 4.16
N SER A 33 12.35 -15.16 4.86
CA SER A 33 10.97 -15.67 4.95
C SER A 33 10.46 -15.80 6.38
N ILE A 34 10.70 -14.81 7.24
CA ILE A 34 9.98 -14.74 8.51
C ILE A 34 8.62 -14.10 8.23
N PRO A 35 7.51 -14.87 8.31
CA PRO A 35 6.19 -14.29 8.17
C PRO A 35 5.97 -13.27 9.29
N THR A 36 5.49 -12.10 8.88
CA THR A 36 5.11 -11.03 9.78
C THR A 36 3.87 -11.42 10.60
N PRO A 37 3.76 -10.97 11.86
CA PRO A 37 2.58 -11.27 12.68
C PRO A 37 1.30 -10.64 12.10
N ALA A 38 0.18 -11.36 12.11
CA ALA A 38 -1.07 -10.87 11.51
C ALA A 38 -1.54 -9.51 12.06
N TYR A 39 -1.26 -9.18 13.33
CA TYR A 39 -1.67 -7.93 13.96
C TYR A 39 -1.00 -6.67 13.39
N ILE A 40 0.09 -6.82 12.61
CA ILE A 40 0.74 -5.70 11.91
C ILE A 40 0.04 -5.35 10.60
N HIS A 41 -0.91 -6.17 10.17
CA HIS A 41 -1.61 -5.97 8.91
C HIS A 41 -2.94 -5.24 9.11
N VAL A 42 -3.34 -4.47 8.11
CA VAL A 42 -4.75 -4.08 7.92
C VAL A 42 -5.49 -5.17 7.16
N GLU A 43 -6.82 -5.16 7.22
CA GLU A 43 -7.73 -6.10 6.56
C GLU A 43 -7.80 -5.98 5.03
N LEU A 44 -7.03 -5.06 4.45
CA LEU A 44 -7.03 -4.73 3.02
C LEU A 44 -5.77 -5.30 2.35
N SER A 45 -5.90 -5.87 1.15
CA SER A 45 -4.75 -6.32 0.36
C SER A 45 -4.07 -5.17 -0.37
N HIS A 46 -2.86 -5.37 -0.86
CA HIS A 46 -2.20 -4.38 -1.72
C HIS A 46 -3.04 -4.05 -2.96
N LEU A 47 -3.83 -5.00 -3.50
CA LEU A 47 -4.74 -4.70 -4.60
C LEU A 47 -5.79 -3.68 -4.18
N ASN A 48 -6.38 -3.80 -2.98
CA ASN A 48 -7.30 -2.79 -2.46
C ASN A 48 -6.67 -1.40 -2.32
N MET A 49 -5.37 -1.33 -2.04
CA MET A 49 -4.65 -0.05 -1.92
C MET A 49 -4.40 0.60 -3.30
N GLN A 50 -4.27 -0.19 -4.36
CA GLN A 50 -4.00 0.29 -5.72
C GLN A 50 -5.09 1.23 -6.24
N GLN A 51 -6.34 1.04 -5.80
CA GLN A 51 -7.44 1.92 -6.18
C GLN A 51 -7.21 3.39 -5.78
N ASN A 52 -6.44 3.60 -4.71
CA ASN A 52 -6.30 4.92 -4.10
C ASN A 52 -5.40 5.82 -4.96
N ASP A 53 -4.56 5.23 -5.82
CA ASP A 53 -3.78 5.95 -6.84
C ASP A 53 -4.69 6.66 -7.85
N CYS A 54 -5.91 6.14 -8.05
CA CYS A 54 -6.92 6.72 -8.92
C CYS A 54 -7.93 7.62 -8.17
N THR A 55 -7.80 7.83 -6.86
CA THR A 55 -8.74 8.68 -6.07
C THR A 55 -8.89 10.08 -6.66
N PHE A 56 -7.81 10.61 -7.22
CA PHE A 56 -7.75 11.97 -7.75
C PHE A 56 -7.74 12.00 -9.28
N ALA A 57 -8.25 10.97 -9.93
CA ALA A 57 -8.43 10.89 -11.38
C ALA A 57 -9.13 12.10 -12.04
N PRO A 58 -10.01 12.88 -11.36
CA PRO A 58 -10.52 14.13 -11.92
C PRO A 58 -9.44 15.15 -12.35
N PHE A 59 -8.23 15.11 -11.79
CA PHE A 59 -7.11 15.92 -12.31
C PHE A 59 -6.65 15.46 -13.70
N LEU A 60 -6.72 14.16 -14.02
CA LEU A 60 -6.44 13.67 -15.36
C LEU A 60 -7.50 14.13 -16.36
N THR A 61 -8.77 14.17 -15.95
CA THR A 61 -9.85 14.76 -16.78
C THR A 61 -9.56 16.23 -17.09
N LYS A 62 -9.12 17.02 -16.10
CA LYS A 62 -8.70 18.42 -16.33
C LYS A 62 -7.49 18.50 -17.25
N ALA A 63 -6.49 17.64 -17.06
CA ALA A 63 -5.31 17.59 -17.90
C ALA A 63 -5.65 17.31 -19.37
N ALA A 64 -6.58 16.39 -19.62
CA ALA A 64 -7.01 16.04 -20.99
C ALA A 64 -7.68 17.20 -21.72
N GLN A 65 -8.36 18.08 -20.98
CA GLN A 65 -9.08 19.24 -21.52
C GLN A 65 -8.20 20.50 -21.64
N GLU A 66 -7.01 20.52 -21.03
CA GLU A 66 -6.16 21.70 -20.96
C GLU A 66 -5.30 21.86 -22.23
N PRO A 67 -5.50 22.93 -23.04
CA PRO A 67 -4.76 23.15 -24.26
C PRO A 67 -3.29 23.56 -24.04
N LYS A 68 -2.97 24.26 -22.94
CA LYS A 68 -1.62 24.74 -22.66
C LYS A 68 -0.78 23.62 -22.06
N PRO A 69 0.33 23.21 -22.69
CA PRO A 69 1.14 22.09 -22.19
C PRO A 69 1.64 22.26 -20.75
N LEU A 70 1.98 23.50 -20.37
CA LEU A 70 2.46 23.80 -19.02
C LEU A 70 1.35 23.69 -17.95
N GLU A 71 0.11 24.07 -18.27
CA GLU A 71 -1.00 23.90 -17.32
C GLU A 71 -1.43 22.43 -17.25
N ARG A 72 -1.38 21.72 -18.37
CA ARG A 72 -1.65 20.28 -18.43
C ARG A 72 -0.72 19.48 -17.50
N ILE A 73 0.58 19.75 -17.53
CA ILE A 73 1.52 19.03 -16.67
C ILE A 73 1.30 19.34 -15.19
N LYS A 74 0.86 20.54 -14.82
CA LYS A 74 0.49 20.85 -13.42
C LYS A 74 -0.65 19.98 -12.93
N HIS A 75 -1.66 19.71 -13.76
CA HIS A 75 -2.74 18.79 -13.42
C HIS A 75 -2.24 17.35 -13.25
N ILE A 76 -1.35 16.88 -14.11
CA ILE A 76 -0.74 15.54 -13.99
C ILE A 76 0.08 15.45 -12.69
N VAL A 77 0.89 16.46 -12.38
CA VAL A 77 1.66 16.52 -11.12
C VAL A 77 0.73 16.53 -9.91
N ALA A 78 -0.38 17.29 -9.97
CA ALA A 78 -1.37 17.30 -8.90
C ALA A 78 -2.02 15.92 -8.70
N PHE A 79 -2.33 15.19 -9.78
CA PHE A 79 -2.81 13.81 -9.72
C PHE A 79 -1.82 12.90 -8.96
N VAL A 80 -0.55 12.91 -9.36
CA VAL A 80 0.49 12.05 -8.77
C VAL A 80 0.71 12.39 -7.30
N ILE A 81 0.89 13.67 -6.96
CA ILE A 81 1.19 14.08 -5.57
C ILE A 81 0.00 13.82 -4.65
N ALA A 82 -1.23 14.09 -5.10
CA ALA A 82 -2.42 13.85 -4.30
C ALA A 82 -2.62 12.35 -3.99
N GLY A 83 -2.19 11.44 -4.87
CA GLY A 83 -2.28 10.00 -4.68
C GLY A 83 -1.37 9.41 -3.60
N ILE A 84 -0.39 10.15 -3.07
CA ILE A 84 0.63 9.60 -2.16
C ILE A 84 0.11 9.39 -0.73
N PHE A 85 -0.68 10.32 -0.20
CA PHE A 85 -1.07 10.32 1.22
C PHE A 85 -2.22 9.36 1.62
N PRO A 86 -3.17 8.94 0.74
CA PRO A 86 -4.28 8.09 1.15
C PRO A 86 -3.84 6.76 1.75
N ASN A 87 -2.93 6.05 1.08
CA ASN A 87 -2.44 4.74 1.55
C ASN A 87 -1.80 4.83 2.95
N PRO A 88 -0.79 5.69 3.20
CA PRO A 88 -0.24 5.90 4.55
C PRO A 88 -1.25 6.35 5.60
N THR A 89 -2.34 7.03 5.19
CA THR A 89 -3.40 7.46 6.09
C THR A 89 -4.34 6.31 6.47
N ILE A 90 -4.60 5.38 5.54
CA ILE A 90 -5.41 4.18 5.80
C ILE A 90 -4.60 3.18 6.63
N THR A 91 -3.36 2.92 6.22
CA THR A 91 -2.54 1.87 6.84
C THR A 91 -1.88 2.34 8.13
N GLN A 92 -1.67 3.66 8.31
CA GLN A 92 -0.91 4.20 9.44
C GLN A 92 0.46 3.48 9.54
N CYS A 93 0.78 2.90 10.70
CA CYS A 93 1.99 2.10 10.88
C CYS A 93 1.83 0.62 10.50
N ARG A 94 0.63 0.19 10.07
CA ARG A 94 0.39 -1.18 9.60
C ARG A 94 0.72 -1.31 8.11
N VAL A 95 0.76 -2.55 7.64
CA VAL A 95 0.97 -2.88 6.22
C VAL A 95 -0.28 -3.58 5.66
N PRO A 96 -0.63 -3.41 4.38
CA PRO A 96 -1.69 -4.22 3.78
C PRO A 96 -1.26 -5.69 3.68
N LEU A 97 -2.21 -6.56 3.34
CA LEU A 97 -1.93 -7.97 3.07
C LEU A 97 -1.23 -8.12 1.73
N ASN A 98 -0.24 -9.01 1.66
CA ASN A 98 0.36 -9.42 0.40
C ASN A 98 -0.66 -10.28 -0.36
N PRO A 99 -1.07 -9.87 -1.56
CA PRO A 99 -2.01 -10.63 -2.36
C PRO A 99 -1.41 -11.98 -2.75
N ILE A 100 -2.28 -12.99 -2.87
CA ILE A 100 -1.86 -14.31 -3.36
C ILE A 100 -1.75 -14.29 -4.89
N LEU A 101 -1.00 -15.24 -5.45
CA LEU A 101 -0.92 -15.42 -6.91
C LEU A 101 -2.32 -15.67 -7.48
N GLY A 102 -2.71 -14.88 -8.49
CA GLY A 102 -4.03 -14.92 -9.12
C GLY A 102 -5.14 -14.22 -8.31
N GLU A 103 -4.82 -13.53 -7.21
CA GLU A 103 -5.79 -12.63 -6.58
C GLU A 103 -6.15 -11.51 -7.56
N THR A 104 -7.44 -11.19 -7.67
CA THR A 104 -7.93 -10.12 -8.57
C THR A 104 -8.74 -9.08 -7.79
N LEU A 105 -8.66 -7.83 -8.23
CA LEU A 105 -9.56 -6.75 -7.81
C LEU A 105 -10.23 -6.12 -9.02
N GLN A 106 -11.54 -5.91 -8.93
CA GLN A 106 -12.30 -5.11 -9.88
C GLN A 106 -13.10 -4.05 -9.11
N ARG A 107 -13.04 -2.80 -9.57
CA ARG A 107 -13.77 -1.70 -8.91
C ARG A 107 -14.23 -0.64 -9.89
N GLU A 108 -15.39 -0.07 -9.61
CA GLU A 108 -15.87 1.16 -10.24
C GLU A 108 -15.84 2.28 -9.18
N MET A 109 -15.14 3.36 -9.50
CA MET A 109 -15.02 4.54 -8.65
C MET A 109 -16.32 5.36 -8.71
N SER A 110 -16.59 6.17 -7.69
CA SER A 110 -17.77 7.06 -7.68
C SER A 110 -17.75 8.10 -8.81
N THR A 111 -16.57 8.37 -9.35
CA THR A 111 -16.33 9.25 -10.50
C THR A 111 -16.43 8.54 -11.86
N GLY A 112 -16.68 7.22 -11.88
CA GLY A 112 -16.97 6.41 -13.06
C GLY A 112 -15.78 5.64 -13.64
N GLU A 113 -14.56 5.87 -13.15
CA GLU A 113 -13.37 5.13 -13.56
C GLU A 113 -13.45 3.67 -13.11
N LYS A 114 -12.94 2.76 -13.94
CA LYS A 114 -12.91 1.32 -13.65
C LYS A 114 -11.48 0.85 -13.48
N ILE A 115 -11.23 0.10 -12.40
CA ILE A 115 -9.90 -0.39 -12.01
C ILE A 115 -9.95 -1.90 -11.99
N TYR A 116 -8.96 -2.51 -12.64
CA TYR A 116 -8.76 -3.95 -12.71
C TYR A 116 -7.31 -4.26 -12.34
N CYS A 117 -7.11 -5.13 -11.36
CA CYS A 117 -5.78 -5.51 -10.86
C CYS A 117 -5.69 -7.02 -10.67
N GLU A 118 -4.50 -7.56 -10.82
CA GLU A 118 -4.16 -8.98 -10.59
C GLU A 118 -2.74 -9.06 -10.03
N GLN A 119 -2.47 -10.08 -9.20
CA GLN A 119 -1.15 -10.40 -8.64
C GLN A 119 -0.51 -11.62 -9.29
#